data_AF-A0A915V1T6-F1
#
_entry.id   AF-A0A915V1T6-F1
#
_cell.length_a   1.000
_cell.length_b   1.000
_cell.length_c   1.000
_cell.angle_alpha   90.00
_cell.angle_beta   90.00
_cell.angle_gamma   90.00
#
_symmetry.space_group_name_H-M   'P 1'
#
loop_
_entity.id
_entity.type
_entity.pdbx_description
1 polymer ?
#
loop_
_entity_poly.entity_id
_entity_poly.type
_entity_poly.pdbx_seq_one_letter_code
_entity_poly.pdbx_strand_id
1 'polypeptide(L)'
;MPVRFLKNTSEIADVSVESPLPVALTNASLVPADTLLVATLGVNNTANRDLLGSTTTEQPTLTGCGQYRKLIWTYFRQGADATTYWVYARTTDPLSGEPLSTGWQLLTASAGETLPGGANEWGRIDIPATGDAYYDQYRIVVQRTGGSANYDMTFKIVGVR
;
A
#
# COMPACT_ATOMS: atom_id res chain seq x y z
N MET A 1 25.00 -36.09 -24.07
CA MET A 1 25.08 -36.70 -22.72
C MET A 1 23.81 -36.31 -21.97
N PRO A 2 23.05 -37.26 -21.41
CA PRO A 2 21.82 -36.95 -20.67
C PRO A 2 22.16 -36.20 -19.38
N VAL A 3 21.33 -35.21 -19.02
CA VAL A 3 21.43 -34.53 -17.73
C VAL A 3 20.87 -35.47 -16.67
N ARG A 4 21.63 -35.66 -15.58
CA ARG A 4 21.30 -36.55 -14.47
C ARG A 4 21.22 -35.77 -13.17
N PHE A 5 20.31 -36.15 -12.29
CA PHE A 5 20.18 -35.55 -10.97
C PHE A 5 19.93 -36.63 -9.90
N LEU A 6 20.29 -36.33 -8.65
CA LEU A 6 19.88 -37.15 -7.52
C LEU A 6 18.40 -36.89 -7.23
N LYS A 7 17.54 -37.89 -7.43
CA LYS A 7 16.11 -37.81 -7.13
C LYS A 7 15.83 -37.93 -5.63
N ASN A 8 16.66 -38.72 -4.92
CA ASN A 8 16.66 -38.94 -3.48
C ASN A 8 18.09 -39.27 -3.02
N THR A 9 18.33 -39.44 -1.71
CA THR A 9 19.66 -39.73 -1.11
C THR A 9 20.40 -40.96 -1.65
N SER A 10 19.81 -41.75 -2.55
CA SER A 10 20.44 -42.94 -3.13
C SER A 10 20.03 -43.24 -4.58
N GLU A 11 19.34 -42.34 -5.29
CA GLU A 11 18.86 -42.60 -6.66
C GLU A 11 19.30 -41.50 -7.63
N ILE A 12 20.02 -41.88 -8.70
CA ILE A 12 20.36 -40.99 -9.82
C ILE A 12 19.38 -41.26 -10.96
N ALA A 13 18.66 -40.24 -11.40
CA ALA A 13 17.71 -40.31 -12.50
C ALA A 13 18.17 -39.45 -13.69
N ASP A 14 17.89 -39.94 -14.91
CA ASP A 14 17.99 -39.13 -16.13
C ASP A 14 16.81 -38.16 -16.20
N VAL A 15 17.04 -36.93 -16.68
CA VAL A 15 15.97 -35.95 -16.89
C VAL A 15 15.05 -36.43 -18.01
N SER A 16 13.77 -36.61 -17.69
CA SER A 16 12.70 -36.94 -18.64
C SER A 16 11.43 -36.16 -18.33
N VAL A 17 10.39 -36.30 -19.17
CA VAL A 17 9.07 -35.71 -18.91
C VAL A 17 8.44 -36.30 -17.63
N GLU A 18 8.70 -37.58 -17.37
CA GLU A 18 8.23 -38.33 -16.20
C GLU A 18 9.12 -38.12 -14.96
N SER A 19 10.32 -37.54 -15.12
CA SER A 19 11.24 -37.19 -14.04
C SER A 19 11.93 -35.85 -14.33
N PRO A 20 11.18 -34.74 -14.25
CA PRO A 20 11.73 -33.42 -14.46
C PRO A 20 12.68 -33.04 -13.32
N LEU A 21 13.57 -32.07 -13.58
CA LEU A 21 14.45 -31.53 -12.54
C LEU A 21 13.61 -31.00 -11.36
N PRO A 22 14.00 -31.27 -10.10
CA PRO A 22 13.32 -30.71 -8.94
C PRO A 22 13.51 -29.20 -8.95
N VAL A 23 12.43 -28.47 -9.21
CA VAL A 23 12.41 -27.02 -9.00
C VAL A 23 12.30 -26.81 -7.49
N ALA A 24 13.34 -26.26 -6.89
CA ALA A 24 13.25 -25.79 -5.52
C ALA A 24 12.21 -24.68 -5.46
N LEU A 25 10.99 -25.00 -5.02
CA LEU A 25 10.07 -24.01 -4.47
C LEU A 25 10.72 -23.49 -3.20
N THR A 26 11.53 -22.45 -3.35
CA THR A 26 11.75 -21.52 -2.26
C THR A 26 10.37 -20.94 -1.99
N ASN A 27 9.67 -21.50 -1.00
CA ASN A 27 8.51 -20.87 -0.40
C ASN A 27 8.89 -19.40 -0.25
N ALA A 28 8.25 -18.52 -1.02
CA ALA A 28 8.38 -17.09 -0.79
C ALA A 28 7.93 -16.90 0.65
N SER A 29 8.89 -16.76 1.57
CA SER A 29 8.61 -16.49 2.97
C SER A 29 7.60 -15.36 2.98
N LEU A 30 6.44 -15.58 3.60
CA LEU A 30 5.43 -14.54 3.72
C LEU A 30 6.13 -13.35 4.36
N VAL A 31 6.33 -12.29 3.57
CA VAL A 31 6.91 -11.05 4.09
C VAL A 31 5.94 -10.58 5.18
N PRO A 32 6.37 -10.47 6.45
CA PRO A 32 5.48 -10.08 7.52
C PRO A 32 4.94 -8.68 7.19
N ALA A 33 3.62 -8.61 7.04
CA ALA A 33 2.89 -7.38 6.77
C ALA A 33 2.00 -7.06 7.97
N ASP A 34 2.17 -5.86 8.51
CA ASP A 34 1.39 -5.38 9.65
C ASP A 34 0.15 -4.67 9.13
N THR A 35 -1.04 -5.01 9.64
CA THR A 35 -2.26 -4.27 9.29
C THR A 35 -2.30 -2.98 10.10
N LEU A 36 -2.28 -1.84 9.41
CA LEU A 36 -2.24 -0.51 10.03
C LEU A 36 -3.63 0.12 10.15
N LEU A 37 -4.46 -0.05 9.11
CA LEU A 37 -5.81 0.51 9.09
C LEU A 37 -6.74 -0.32 8.23
N VAL A 38 -8.00 -0.46 8.68
CA VAL A 38 -9.12 -0.99 7.90
C VAL A 38 -10.31 -0.10 8.18
N ALA A 39 -10.91 0.50 7.15
CA ALA A 39 -12.10 1.33 7.31
C ALA A 39 -12.87 1.49 6.00
N THR A 40 -14.00 2.20 6.09
CA THR A 40 -14.81 2.63 4.97
C THR A 40 -15.02 4.13 5.04
N LEU A 41 -14.90 4.82 3.91
CA LEU A 41 -15.06 6.26 3.78
C LEU A 41 -16.08 6.58 2.68
N GLY A 42 -17.00 7.51 2.98
CA GLY A 42 -17.85 8.13 1.97
C GLY A 42 -17.08 9.19 1.18
N VAL A 43 -16.79 8.90 -0.09
CA VAL A 43 -16.06 9.79 -0.99
C VAL A 43 -17.03 10.77 -1.65
N ASN A 44 -16.73 12.07 -1.54
CA ASN A 44 -17.52 13.15 -2.10
C ASN A 44 -16.64 14.30 -2.61
N ASN A 45 -17.27 15.31 -3.19
CA ASN A 45 -16.60 16.47 -3.80
C ASN A 45 -16.59 17.73 -2.91
N THR A 46 -16.94 17.61 -1.63
CA THR A 46 -17.12 18.79 -0.75
C THR A 46 -15.81 19.36 -0.22
N ALA A 47 -14.83 18.50 0.04
CA ALA A 47 -13.52 18.89 0.56
C ALA A 47 -12.51 17.75 0.38
N ASN A 48 -11.23 18.09 0.45
CA ASN A 48 -10.16 17.14 0.66
C ASN A 48 -10.32 16.51 2.04
N ARG A 49 -10.49 15.18 2.08
CA ARG A 49 -10.66 14.44 3.33
C ARG A 49 -9.61 13.37 3.43
N ASP A 50 -9.12 13.15 4.63
CA ASP A 50 -8.28 12.00 4.89
C ASP A 50 -9.11 10.69 4.87
N LEU A 51 -8.45 9.54 4.92
CA LEU A 51 -9.14 8.24 4.87
C LEU A 51 -10.06 7.97 6.07
N LEU A 52 -9.91 8.71 7.17
CA LEU A 52 -10.82 8.67 8.33
C LEU A 52 -11.95 9.71 8.22
N GLY A 53 -12.02 10.46 7.11
CA GLY A 53 -13.05 11.46 6.83
C GLY A 53 -12.77 12.87 7.38
N SER A 54 -11.59 13.08 7.98
CA SER A 54 -11.17 14.36 8.58
C SER A 54 -10.72 15.36 7.52
N THR A 55 -11.12 16.62 7.69
CA THR A 55 -10.67 17.76 6.87
C THR A 55 -9.54 18.55 7.54
N THR A 56 -9.21 18.26 8.81
CA THR A 56 -8.19 18.98 9.58
C THR A 56 -6.82 18.72 8.98
N THR A 57 -6.10 19.72 8.46
CA THR A 57 -4.88 19.54 7.65
C THR A 57 -3.68 18.95 8.40
N GLU A 58 -3.62 19.08 9.73
CA GLU A 58 -2.49 18.61 10.55
C GLU A 58 -2.67 17.22 11.16
N GLN A 59 -3.86 16.63 11.05
CA GLN A 59 -4.16 15.33 11.64
C GLN A 59 -3.58 14.18 10.80
N PRO A 60 -2.82 13.25 11.36
CA PRO A 60 -2.39 12.05 10.64
C PRO A 60 -3.55 11.09 10.41
N THR A 61 -3.52 10.38 9.28
CA THR A 61 -4.38 9.20 9.03
C THR A 61 -3.79 7.96 9.73
N LEU A 62 -2.46 7.84 9.69
CA LEU A 62 -1.69 6.78 10.34
C LEU A 62 -0.62 7.43 11.22
N THR A 63 -0.45 6.89 12.43
CA THR A 63 0.55 7.35 13.39
C THR A 63 1.30 6.15 13.97
N GLY A 64 2.54 6.38 14.42
CA GLY A 64 3.38 5.33 14.99
C GLY A 64 3.69 4.21 14.00
N CYS A 65 3.79 4.53 12.70
CA CYS A 65 4.20 3.55 11.71
C CYS A 65 5.65 3.12 11.97
N GLY A 66 5.88 1.81 11.95
CA GLY A 66 7.23 1.24 12.07
C GLY A 66 8.09 1.50 10.83
N GLN A 67 9.32 1.00 10.86
CA GLN A 67 10.24 1.02 9.72
C GLN A 67 9.79 0.03 8.63
N TYR A 68 8.83 0.45 7.82
CA TYR A 68 8.34 -0.31 6.68
C TYR A 68 9.11 0.04 5.41
N ARG A 69 9.41 -0.96 4.58
CA ARG A 69 9.99 -0.75 3.24
C ARG A 69 9.00 -0.08 2.29
N LYS A 70 7.71 -0.33 2.51
CA LYS A 70 6.60 0.32 1.81
C LYS A 70 5.30 0.14 2.57
N LEU A 71 4.35 1.03 2.30
CA LEU A 71 2.95 0.80 2.63
C LEU A 71 2.19 0.33 1.38
N ILE A 72 1.24 -0.57 1.57
CA ILE A 72 0.30 -0.98 0.53
C ILE A 72 -1.08 -0.54 0.97
N TRP A 73 -1.71 0.29 0.15
CA TRP A 73 -3.10 0.67 0.30
C TRP A 73 -3.94 -0.09 -0.73
N THR A 74 -4.75 -1.04 -0.24
CA THR A 74 -5.73 -1.77 -1.04
C THR A 74 -7.12 -1.20 -0.78
N TYR A 75 -7.91 -1.01 -1.83
CA TYR A 75 -9.24 -0.42 -1.71
C TYR A 75 -10.25 -1.06 -2.65
N PHE A 76 -11.52 -0.98 -2.29
CA PHE A 76 -12.68 -1.31 -3.11
C PHE A 76 -13.53 -0.06 -3.25
N ARG A 77 -13.87 0.33 -4.48
CA ARG A 77 -14.71 1.50 -4.75
C ARG A 77 -16.06 1.07 -5.27
N GLN A 78 -17.14 1.57 -4.67
CA GLN A 78 -18.48 1.34 -5.19
C GLN A 78 -18.79 2.17 -6.45
N GLY A 79 -18.11 3.31 -6.64
CA GLY A 79 -18.33 4.23 -7.76
C GLY A 79 -17.07 4.52 -8.58
N ALA A 80 -17.29 4.81 -9.87
CA ALA A 80 -16.25 5.13 -10.86
C ALA A 80 -15.99 6.65 -11.04
N ASP A 81 -16.69 7.49 -10.28
CA ASP A 81 -16.56 8.94 -10.36
C ASP A 81 -15.10 9.38 -10.19
N ALA A 82 -14.64 10.34 -11.02
CA ALA A 82 -13.26 10.79 -11.01
C ALA A 82 -12.86 11.23 -9.59
N THR A 83 -11.79 10.62 -9.08
CA THR A 83 -11.34 10.80 -7.70
C THR A 83 -9.83 10.93 -7.70
N THR A 84 -9.35 11.94 -6.99
CA THR A 84 -7.94 12.24 -6.84
C THR A 84 -7.49 11.89 -5.44
N TYR A 85 -6.27 11.41 -5.30
CA TYR A 85 -5.65 11.10 -4.02
C TYR A 85 -4.30 11.78 -3.87
N TRP A 86 -3.93 12.07 -2.63
CA TRP A 86 -2.63 12.60 -2.24
C TRP A 86 -2.11 11.79 -1.07
N VAL A 87 -0.82 11.48 -1.08
CA VAL A 87 -0.15 10.84 0.04
C VAL A 87 0.88 11.80 0.59
N TYR A 88 0.72 12.12 1.85
CA TYR A 88 1.63 12.93 2.61
C TYR A 88 2.28 12.10 3.70
N ALA A 89 3.51 12.44 4.06
CA ALA A 89 4.19 11.84 5.17
C ALA A 89 5.05 12.86 5.91
N ARG A 90 5.38 12.56 7.15
CA ARG A 90 6.34 13.32 7.96
C ARG A 90 6.94 12.43 9.02
N THR A 91 8.08 12.85 9.52
CA THR A 91 8.74 12.23 10.66
C THR A 91 8.39 12.97 11.94
N THR A 92 8.24 12.24 13.04
CA THR A 92 8.10 12.80 14.39
C THR A 92 9.33 12.53 15.26
N ASP A 93 9.49 13.37 16.27
CA ASP A 93 10.47 13.19 17.32
C ASP A 93 10.07 11.97 18.15
N PRO A 94 10.95 10.96 18.31
CA PRO A 94 10.60 9.71 18.97
C PRO A 94 10.24 9.84 20.47
N LEU A 95 10.60 10.95 21.11
CA LEU A 95 10.37 11.17 22.54
C LEU A 95 9.09 11.97 22.81
N SER A 96 8.81 12.96 21.95
CA SER A 96 7.67 13.86 22.11
C SER A 96 6.48 13.50 21.21
N GLY A 97 6.70 12.76 20.13
CA GLY A 97 5.68 12.46 19.10
C GLY A 97 5.33 13.67 18.22
N GLU A 98 6.05 14.78 18.38
CA GLU A 98 5.84 16.02 17.63
C GLU A 98 6.55 15.97 16.27
N PRO A 99 6.01 16.62 15.23
CA PRO A 99 6.65 16.67 13.92
C PRO A 99 8.08 17.25 13.97
N LEU A 100 9.05 16.58 13.33
CA LEU A 100 10.43 17.06 13.23
C LEU A 100 10.61 18.22 12.24
N SER A 101 9.61 18.44 11.37
CA SER A 101 9.57 19.57 10.45
C SER A 101 8.17 20.17 10.42
N THR A 102 8.10 21.44 10.00
CA THR A 102 6.83 22.11 9.78
C THR A 102 6.16 21.56 8.52
N GLY A 103 4.95 21.02 8.69
CA GLY A 103 4.07 20.62 7.60
C GLY A 103 4.26 19.18 7.13
N TRP A 104 3.74 18.91 5.93
CA TRP A 104 3.69 17.59 5.32
C TRP A 104 4.59 17.52 4.09
N GLN A 105 5.31 16.42 3.93
CA GLN A 105 6.00 16.10 2.69
C GLN A 105 5.07 15.31 1.76
N LEU A 106 4.89 15.79 0.53
CA LEU A 106 4.13 15.07 -0.50
C LEU A 106 4.96 13.90 -1.04
N LEU A 107 4.37 12.70 -1.08
CA LEU A 107 5.00 11.46 -1.58
C LEU A 107 4.49 11.03 -2.96
N THR A 108 3.30 11.43 -3.37
CA THR A 108 2.82 11.16 -4.75
C THR A 108 3.61 11.99 -5.75
N ALA A 109 3.86 11.45 -6.95
CA ALA A 109 4.78 12.05 -7.92
C ALA A 109 4.31 13.43 -8.44
N SER A 110 3.07 13.82 -8.16
CA SER A 110 2.49 15.12 -8.42
C SER A 110 1.44 15.50 -7.36
N ALA A 111 0.97 16.75 -7.39
CA ALA A 111 -0.05 17.30 -6.51
C ALA A 111 -1.44 16.70 -6.79
N GLY A 112 -1.58 15.39 -6.60
CA GLY A 112 -2.81 14.65 -6.73
C GLY A 112 -2.76 13.71 -7.92
N GLU A 113 -2.87 12.41 -7.66
CA GLU A 113 -2.98 11.40 -8.71
C GLU A 113 -4.43 10.93 -8.83
N THR A 114 -4.86 10.59 -10.04
CA THR A 114 -6.16 9.98 -10.24
C THR A 114 -6.14 8.58 -9.62
N LEU A 115 -7.06 8.32 -8.70
CA LEU A 115 -7.25 7.02 -8.07
C LEU A 115 -7.70 6.02 -9.15
N PRO A 116 -6.89 4.99 -9.47
CA PRO A 116 -7.19 4.09 -10.58
C PRO A 116 -8.35 3.14 -10.26
N GLY A 117 -8.92 2.54 -11.30
CA GLY A 117 -10.01 1.56 -11.22
C GLY A 117 -11.40 2.15 -11.51
N GLY A 118 -12.34 1.27 -11.80
CA GLY A 118 -13.75 1.55 -12.07
C GLY A 118 -14.67 1.31 -10.87
N ALA A 119 -15.98 1.25 -11.15
CA ALA A 119 -17.00 0.98 -10.16
C ALA A 119 -17.03 -0.51 -9.82
N ASN A 120 -17.16 -0.82 -8.53
CA ASN A 120 -17.15 -2.18 -7.97
C ASN A 120 -15.85 -2.94 -8.24
N GLU A 121 -14.74 -2.22 -8.26
CA GLU A 121 -13.42 -2.80 -8.51
C GLU A 121 -12.49 -2.64 -7.30
N TRP A 122 -11.60 -3.62 -7.16
CA TRP A 122 -10.47 -3.56 -6.25
C TRP A 122 -9.29 -2.87 -6.93
N GLY A 123 -8.68 -1.94 -6.21
CA GLY A 123 -7.45 -1.28 -6.60
C GLY A 123 -6.37 -1.39 -5.52
N ARG A 124 -5.16 -1.05 -5.91
CA ARG A 124 -3.97 -1.09 -5.06
C ARG A 124 -3.04 0.06 -5.40
N ILE A 125 -2.56 0.74 -4.36
CA ILE A 125 -1.49 1.74 -4.43
C ILE A 125 -0.32 1.26 -3.58
N ASP A 126 0.86 1.22 -4.19
CA ASP A 126 2.13 1.00 -3.48
C ASP A 126 2.70 2.38 -3.13
N ILE A 127 2.78 2.68 -1.83
CA ILE A 127 3.36 3.92 -1.31
C ILE A 127 4.82 3.63 -0.95
N PRO A 128 5.80 4.15 -1.70
CA PRO A 128 7.20 3.84 -1.46
C PRO A 128 7.70 4.46 -0.14
N ALA A 129 8.61 3.77 0.54
CA ALA A 129 9.54 4.46 1.42
C ALA A 129 10.60 5.12 0.55
N THR A 130 10.85 6.42 0.74
CA THR A 130 11.98 7.10 0.10
C THR A 130 13.26 6.44 0.62
N GLY A 131 14.19 6.06 -0.26
CA GLY A 131 15.25 5.06 -0.01
C GLY A 131 16.10 5.20 1.26
N ASP A 132 16.16 6.39 1.87
CA ASP A 132 16.97 6.69 3.05
C ASP A 132 16.18 7.21 4.27
N ALA A 133 14.84 7.34 4.17
CA ALA A 133 14.02 7.90 5.24
C ALA A 133 12.71 7.12 5.45
N TYR A 134 12.47 6.70 6.70
CA TYR A 134 11.20 6.15 7.15
C TYR A 134 10.33 7.28 7.70
N TYR A 135 9.03 7.24 7.40
CA TYR A 135 8.05 8.13 8.02
C TYR A 135 7.22 7.32 9.01
N ASP A 136 6.95 7.90 10.17
CA ASP A 136 6.13 7.30 11.21
C ASP A 136 4.70 7.87 11.22
N GLN A 137 4.47 8.99 10.52
CA GLN A 137 3.14 9.54 10.27
C GLN A 137 2.85 9.66 8.76
N TYR A 138 1.65 9.23 8.39
CA TYR A 138 1.13 9.39 7.04
C TYR A 138 -0.24 10.05 7.08
N ARG A 139 -0.51 10.88 6.08
CA ARG A 139 -1.83 11.43 5.82
C ARG A 139 -2.19 11.12 4.38
N ILE A 140 -3.23 10.31 4.20
CA ILE A 140 -3.71 9.91 2.87
C ILE A 140 -5.04 10.59 2.66
N VAL A 141 -5.08 11.43 1.63
CA VAL A 141 -6.21 12.31 1.32
C VAL A 141 -6.85 11.86 0.02
N VAL A 142 -8.17 11.91 -0.03
CA VAL A 142 -8.95 11.66 -1.24
C VAL A 142 -10.00 12.75 -1.43
N GLN A 143 -10.32 13.02 -2.70
CA GLN A 143 -11.41 13.90 -3.08
C GLN A 143 -12.02 13.43 -4.40
N ARG A 144 -13.35 13.40 -4.48
CA ARG A 144 -14.05 13.27 -5.76
C ARG A 144 -13.90 14.57 -6.54
N THR A 145 -13.33 14.51 -7.74
CA THR A 145 -13.04 15.67 -8.59
C THR A 145 -13.96 15.76 -9.81
N GLY A 146 -14.74 14.72 -10.11
CA GLY A 146 -15.72 14.74 -11.20
C GLY A 146 -16.85 13.72 -11.03
N GLY A 147 -17.84 13.78 -11.92
CA GLY A 147 -19.06 12.96 -11.87
C GLY A 147 -20.17 13.54 -10.99
N SER A 148 -21.22 12.77 -10.71
CA SER A 148 -22.42 13.24 -10.01
C SER A 148 -22.80 12.46 -8.74
N ALA A 149 -22.15 11.34 -8.44
CA ALA A 149 -22.54 10.44 -7.36
C ALA A 149 -21.43 10.26 -6.32
N ASN A 150 -21.75 10.55 -5.06
CA ASN A 150 -20.92 10.12 -3.94
C ASN A 150 -20.98 8.59 -3.83
N TYR A 151 -19.93 7.98 -3.29
CA TYR A 151 -19.87 6.54 -3.15
C TYR A 151 -19.00 6.15 -1.94
N ASP A 152 -19.20 4.95 -1.41
CA ASP A 152 -18.36 4.44 -0.34
C ASP A 152 -17.13 3.70 -0.90
N MET A 153 -16.01 3.90 -0.23
CA MET A 153 -14.75 3.22 -0.49
C MET A 153 -14.32 2.48 0.76
N THR A 154 -14.20 1.15 0.67
CA THR A 154 -13.66 0.31 1.74
C THR A 154 -12.19 0.06 1.46
N PHE A 155 -11.33 0.10 2.47
CA PHE A 155 -9.91 -0.03 2.25
C PHE A 155 -9.18 -0.68 3.43
N LYS A 156 -7.97 -1.15 3.13
CA LYS A 156 -7.01 -1.70 4.06
C LYS A 156 -5.63 -1.16 3.73
N ILE A 157 -4.90 -0.73 4.77
CA ILE A 157 -3.50 -0.34 4.66
C ILE A 157 -2.65 -1.31 5.46
N VAL A 158 -1.57 -1.77 4.85
CA VAL A 158 -0.57 -2.62 5.48
C VAL A 158 0.83 -2.05 5.32
N GLY A 159 1.65 -2.20 6.35
CA GLY A 159 3.09 -1.93 6.29
C GLY A 159 3.87 -3.21 6.02
N VAL A 160 4.81 -3.17 5.07
CA VAL A 160 5.61 -4.33 4.64
C VAL A 160 7.05 -4.18 5.13
N ARG A 161 7.60 -5.22 5.78
CA ARG A 161 8.98 -5.23 6.32
C ARG A 161 10.02 -5.81 5.37
#